data_AF-A0A838WRP9-F1
#
_entry.id   AF-A0A838WRP9-F1
#
_cell.length_a   1.000
_cell.length_b   1.000
_cell.length_c   1.000
_cell.angle_alpha   90.00
_cell.angle_beta   90.00
_cell.angle_gamma   90.00
#
_symmetry.space_group_name_H-M   'P 1'
#
loop_
_entity.id
_entity.type
_entity.pdbx_description
1 polymer ?
#
loop_
_entity_poly.entity_id
_entity_poly.type
_entity_poly.pdbx_seq_one_letter_code
_entity_poly.pdbx_strand_id
1 'polypeptide(L)'
;ANFEGYYASVLYAFLSSLNARIIPEDITNYGQADITAILGDYIYVIEIKVVDGENVKENLALKQIRECNYAQKYRGEPGRT
;
A
#
# COMPACT_ATOMS: atom_id res chain seq x y z
N ALA A 1 -12.83 -0.98 -11.54
CA ALA A 1 -12.60 0.48 -11.51
C ALA A 1 -13.31 1.17 -10.33
N ASN A 2 -14.64 1.06 -10.16
CA ASN A 2 -15.36 1.89 -9.18
C ASN A 2 -15.10 1.57 -7.69
N PHE A 3 -14.62 0.38 -7.33
CA PHE A 3 -14.43 0.00 -5.93
C PHE A 3 -13.04 0.34 -5.40
N GLU A 4 -12.01 0.21 -6.21
CA GLU A 4 -10.61 0.41 -5.81
C GLU A 4 -10.35 1.87 -5.41
N GLY A 5 -10.78 2.82 -6.25
CA GLY A 5 -10.69 4.25 -5.92
C GLY A 5 -11.52 4.65 -4.68
N TYR A 6 -12.67 3.98 -4.44
CA TYR A 6 -13.46 4.19 -3.23
C TYR A 6 -12.69 3.74 -1.99
N TYR A 7 -12.13 2.52 -1.98
CA TYR A 7 -11.35 2.01 -0.85
C TYR A 7 -10.05 2.79 -0.64
N ALA A 8 -9.38 3.19 -1.72
CA ALA A 8 -8.21 4.07 -1.64
C ALA A 8 -8.57 5.40 -0.96
N SER A 9 -9.72 6.00 -1.29
CA SER A 9 -10.19 7.24 -0.68
C SER A 9 -10.52 7.07 0.81
N VAL A 10 -11.17 5.97 1.19
CA VAL A 10 -11.49 5.66 2.61
C VAL A 10 -10.22 5.46 3.42
N LEU A 11 -9.27 4.66 2.92
CA LEU A 11 -7.98 4.44 3.57
C LEU A 11 -7.18 5.74 3.68
N TYR A 12 -7.16 6.54 2.62
CA TYR A 12 -6.51 7.85 2.61
C TYR A 12 -7.07 8.76 3.70
N ALA A 13 -8.40 8.90 3.79
CA ALA A 13 -9.05 9.73 4.80
C ALA A 13 -8.75 9.24 6.22
N PHE A 14 -8.83 7.92 6.45
CA PHE A 14 -8.52 7.32 7.74
C PHE A 14 -7.06 7.56 8.16
N LEU A 15 -6.10 7.23 7.29
CA LEU A 15 -4.67 7.43 7.58
C LEU A 15 -4.32 8.91 7.75
N SER A 16 -4.98 9.79 7.00
CA SER A 16 -4.78 11.25 7.13
C SER A 16 -5.23 11.73 8.51
N SER A 17 -6.31 11.16 9.05
CA SER A 17 -6.79 11.47 10.41
C SER A 17 -5.83 11.05 11.52
N LEU A 18 -4.94 10.08 11.24
CA LEU A 18 -3.90 9.63 12.16
C LEU A 18 -2.59 10.43 12.04
N ASN A 19 -2.60 11.53 11.27
CA ASN A 19 -1.42 12.35 10.99
C ASN A 19 -0.29 11.54 10.33
N ALA A 20 -0.64 10.47 9.60
CA ALA A 20 0.31 9.72 8.78
C ALA A 20 0.73 10.54 7.57
N ARG A 21 2.00 10.44 7.15
CA ARG A 21 2.41 10.90 5.83
C ARG A 21 2.00 9.86 4.80
N ILE A 22 1.22 10.26 3.82
CA ILE A 22 0.68 9.36 2.79
C ILE A 22 1.29 9.71 1.44
N ILE A 23 1.72 8.69 0.71
CA ILE A 23 2.18 8.77 -0.67
C ILE A 23 1.23 7.90 -1.49
N PRO A 24 0.22 8.49 -2.15
CA PRO A 24 -0.60 7.75 -3.09
C PRO A 24 0.20 7.43 -4.36
N GLU A 25 -0.12 6.32 -5.01
CA GLU A 25 0.44 5.93 -6.31
C GLU A 25 1.98 5.92 -6.30
N ASP A 26 2.53 5.28 -5.28
CA ASP A 26 3.91 5.40 -4.87
C ASP A 26 4.87 4.57 -5.73
N ILE A 27 5.57 5.26 -6.64
CA ILE A 27 6.39 4.65 -7.70
C ILE A 27 7.72 4.12 -7.15
N THR A 28 8.15 2.98 -7.69
CA THR A 28 9.47 2.36 -7.51
C THR A 28 10.02 1.92 -8.87
N ASN A 29 11.29 1.51 -8.91
CA ASN A 29 11.90 0.94 -10.11
C ASN A 29 11.27 -0.42 -10.52
N TYR A 30 10.47 -1.04 -9.64
CA TYR A 30 9.90 -2.37 -9.84
C TYR A 30 8.37 -2.35 -10.01
N GLY A 31 7.74 -1.18 -9.96
CA GLY A 31 6.28 -1.01 -10.05
C GLY A 31 5.78 0.17 -9.23
N GLN A 32 4.47 0.24 -9.05
CA GLN A 32 3.77 1.31 -8.33
C GLN A 32 2.84 0.70 -7.29
N ALA A 33 3.00 1.11 -6.03
CA ALA A 33 2.09 0.73 -4.96
C ALA A 33 0.89 1.69 -4.91
N ASP A 34 -0.32 1.19 -4.62
CA ASP A 34 -1.50 2.05 -4.56
C ASP A 34 -1.35 3.14 -3.48
N ILE A 35 -0.91 2.75 -2.28
CA ILE A 35 -0.67 3.68 -1.16
C ILE A 35 0.54 3.22 -0.34
N THR A 36 1.43 4.15 -0.02
CA THR A 36 2.38 3.99 1.09
C THR A 36 2.05 4.98 2.21
N ALA A 37 1.90 4.49 3.43
CA ALA A 37 1.65 5.31 4.62
C ALA A 37 2.80 5.19 5.62
N ILE A 38 3.30 6.32 6.08
CA ILE A 38 4.38 6.43 7.06
C ILE A 38 3.76 6.98 8.34
N LEU A 39 3.73 6.17 9.39
CA LEU A 39 3.16 6.51 10.69
C LEU A 39 4.19 6.23 11.79
N GLY A 40 4.78 7.30 12.31
CA GLY A 40 5.94 7.19 13.20
C GLY A 40 7.09 6.48 12.49
N ASP A 41 7.54 5.39 13.10
CA ASP A 41 8.66 4.57 12.63
C ASP A 41 8.22 3.42 11.71
N TYR A 42 6.92 3.31 11.41
CA TYR A 42 6.37 2.23 10.60
C TYR A 42 6.01 2.68 9.19
N ILE A 43 6.32 1.82 8.22
CA ILE A 43 5.98 2.02 6.82
C ILE A 43 5.02 0.93 6.35
N TYR A 44 3.81 1.34 5.97
CA TYR A 44 2.76 0.46 5.47
C TYR A 44 2.66 0.61 3.96
N VAL A 45 3.01 -0.44 3.23
CA VAL A 45 2.77 -0.56 1.78
C VAL A 45 1.44 -1.27 1.58
N ILE A 46 0.53 -0.65 0.82
CA ILE A 46 -0.84 -1.12 0.64
C ILE A 46 -1.10 -1.31 -0.85
N GLU A 47 -1.64 -2.48 -1.19
CA GLU A 47 -2.18 -2.84 -2.50
C GLU A 47 -3.62 -3.29 -2.33
N ILE A 48 -4.51 -2.82 -3.20
CA ILE A 48 -5.93 -3.10 -3.20
C ILE A 48 -6.23 -3.97 -4.42
N LYS A 49 -6.82 -5.15 -4.17
CA LYS A 49 -7.34 -6.01 -5.24
C LYS A 49 -8.79 -6.35 -4.94
N VAL A 50 -9.68 -5.97 -5.85
CA VAL A 50 -11.09 -6.32 -5.78
C VAL A 50 -11.25 -7.72 -6.36
N VAL A 51 -11.94 -8.59 -5.63
CA VAL A 51 -12.20 -9.98 -6.01
C VAL A 51 -13.70 -10.19 -6.11
N ASP A 52 -14.13 -10.89 -7.15
CA ASP A 52 -15.53 -11.26 -7.33
C ASP A 52 -15.80 -12.61 -6.65
N GLY A 53 -16.67 -12.59 -5.63
CA GLY A 53 -17.11 -13.79 -4.89
C GLY A 53 -16.21 -14.19 -3.71
N GLU A 54 -16.56 -15.28 -3.05
CA GLU A 54 -15.93 -15.72 -1.79
C GLU A 54 -14.68 -16.60 -1.98
N ASN A 55 -14.42 -17.09 -3.20
CA ASN A 55 -13.33 -18.03 -3.47
C ASN A 55 -12.03 -17.33 -3.86
N VAL A 56 -11.39 -16.65 -2.91
CA VAL A 56 -10.04 -16.11 -3.09
C VAL A 56 -9.02 -17.24 -2.94
N LYS A 57 -8.57 -17.81 -4.05
CA LYS A 57 -7.57 -18.90 -4.06
C LYS A 57 -6.15 -18.41 -3.77
N GLU A 58 -5.83 -17.16 -4.10
CA GLU A 58 -4.50 -16.56 -3.96
C GLU A 58 -4.63 -15.08 -3.59
N ASN A 59 -3.77 -14.61 -2.68
CA ASN A 59 -3.68 -13.19 -2.35
C ASN A 59 -2.76 -12.47 -3.37
N LEU A 60 -3.36 -12.04 -4.48
CA LEU A 60 -2.65 -11.35 -5.56
C LEU A 60 -2.01 -10.03 -5.10
N ALA A 61 -2.62 -9.32 -4.15
CA ALA A 61 -2.07 -8.07 -3.61
C ALA A 61 -0.75 -8.32 -2.86
N LEU A 62 -0.74 -9.29 -1.94
CA LEU A 62 0.46 -9.65 -1.19
C LEU A 62 1.56 -10.22 -2.10
N LYS A 63 1.17 -10.99 -3.13
CA LYS A 63 2.10 -11.48 -4.14
C LYS A 63 2.79 -10.32 -4.86
N GLN A 64 2.02 -9.35 -5.36
CA GLN A 64 2.55 -8.16 -6.04
C GLN A 64 3.49 -7.35 -5.14
N ILE A 65 3.11 -7.08 -3.88
CA ILE A 65 3.98 -6.36 -2.92
C ILE A 65 5.35 -7.05 -2.77
N ARG A 66 5.36 -8.39 -2.72
CA ARG A 66 6.59 -9.18 -2.54
C ARG A 66 7.42 -9.22 -3.83
N GLU A 67 6.79 -9.45 -4.98
CA GLU A 67 7.47 -9.53 -6.28
C GLU A 67 8.11 -8.18 -6.66
N CYS A 68 7.40 -7.08 -6.45
CA CYS A 68 7.92 -5.73 -6.71
C CYS A 68 8.82 -5.19 -5.59
N ASN A 69 8.91 -5.88 -4.46
CA ASN A 69 9.76 -5.52 -3.31
C ASN A 69 9.67 -4.03 -2.93
N TYR A 70 8.45 -3.49 -2.88
CA TYR A 70 8.21 -2.05 -2.69
C TYR A 70 8.86 -1.47 -1.43
N ALA A 71 9.02 -2.30 -0.38
CA ALA A 71 9.70 -1.90 0.86
C ALA A 71 11.19 -1.55 0.67
N GLN A 72 11.84 -2.01 -0.42
CA GLN A 72 13.28 -1.84 -0.62
C GLN A 72 13.73 -0.38 -0.58
N LYS A 73 12.96 0.54 -1.18
CA LYS A 73 13.35 1.96 -1.23
C LYS A 73 13.39 2.65 0.13
N TYR A 74 12.77 2.05 1.14
CA TYR A 74 12.74 2.56 2.51
C TYR A 74 13.73 1.87 3.45
N ARG A 75 14.32 0.75 3.01
CA ARG A 75 15.36 0.06 3.79
C ARG A 75 16.59 0.94 3.89
N GLY A 76 17.06 1.17 5.11
CA GLY A 76 18.24 2.01 5.38
C GLY A 76 17.90 3.42 5.87
N GLU A 77 16.62 3.78 5.97
CA GLU A 77 16.21 4.98 6.70
C GLU A 77 16.38 4.74 8.22
N PRO A 78 17.21 5.54 8.93
CA PRO A 78 17.44 5.34 10.35
C PRO A 78 16.13 5.41 11.15
N GLY A 79 15.89 4.40 11.98
CA GLY A 79 14.73 4.36 12.87
C GLY A 79 13.42 3.95 12.20
N ARG A 80 13.42 3.47 10.94
CA ARG A 80 12.20 3.00 10.27
C ARG A 80 12.18 1.48 10.08
N THR A 81 11.00 0.89 10.30
CA THR A 81 10.71 -0.54 10.12
C THR A 81 9.52 -0.77 9.19
#